data_AF-X1SVU9-F1
#
_entry.id   AF-X1SVU9-F1
#
_cell.length_a   1.000
_cell.length_b   1.000
_cell.length_c   1.000
_cell.angle_alpha   90.00
_cell.angle_beta   90.00
_cell.angle_gamma   90.00
#
_symmetry.space_group_name_H-M   'P 1'
#
loop_
_entity.id
_entity.type
_entity.pdbx_description
1 polymer ?
#
loop_
_entity_poly.entity_id
_entity_poly.type
_entity_poly.pdbx_seq_one_letter_code
_entity_poly.pdbx_strand_id
1 'polypeptide(L)'
;MSNLGLHAIYKLLNSYSEVVCERAFWERENRAEPLPPLSLESQRPLSDFAVLAFSINYELDYFNVVQILRASGIPLYAADRDERHPLIIAGGPCIIANPLPLSPFFDCLCIGEAEAILPAMLPVLTEGIGGKRNKLLKELASLPGIYVPLTHSGTPVIRQWASNLDDFPVASTTLTSDTELGDLYLIEVERGCNRGCRFCLTNNAFRPMRYRSI
;
A
#
# COMPACT_ATOMS: atom_id res chain seq x y z
N MET A 1 -12.40 -9.89 2.88
CA MET A 1 -11.45 -8.83 3.29
C MET A 1 -11.75 -8.45 4.74
N SER A 2 -10.94 -8.89 5.70
CA SER A 2 -11.14 -8.59 7.13
C SER A 2 -10.14 -7.53 7.63
N ASN A 3 -9.81 -6.56 6.77
CA ASN A 3 -8.82 -5.51 7.03
C ASN A 3 -9.42 -4.15 6.67
N LEU A 4 -9.77 -3.36 7.69
CA LEU A 4 -10.42 -2.07 7.51
C LEU A 4 -9.52 -1.05 6.77
N GLY A 5 -8.19 -1.14 6.93
CA GLY A 5 -7.25 -0.32 6.18
C GLY A 5 -7.29 -0.60 4.68
N LEU A 6 -7.44 -1.86 4.28
CA LEU A 6 -7.59 -2.23 2.87
C LEU A 6 -8.94 -1.75 2.31
N HIS A 7 -10.03 -1.81 3.09
CA HIS A 7 -11.32 -1.21 2.71
C HIS A 7 -11.21 0.29 2.49
N ALA A 8 -10.50 1.00 3.38
CA ALA A 8 -10.26 2.43 3.31
C ALA A 8 -9.50 2.81 2.03
N ILE A 9 -8.37 2.15 1.78
CA ILE A 9 -7.53 2.42 0.60
C ILE A 9 -8.28 2.09 -0.69
N TYR A 10 -8.97 0.94 -0.75
CA TYR A 10 -9.76 0.55 -1.91
C TYR A 10 -10.84 1.58 -2.25
N LYS A 11 -11.58 2.05 -1.23
CA LYS A 11 -12.60 3.11 -1.41
C LYS A 11 -11.97 4.42 -1.84
N LEU A 12 -10.89 4.82 -1.19
CA LEU A 12 -10.22 6.09 -1.44
C LEU A 12 -9.65 6.15 -2.85
N LEU A 13 -8.91 5.13 -3.29
CA LEU A 13 -8.37 5.08 -4.65
C LEU A 13 -9.49 5.13 -5.71
N ASN A 14 -10.56 4.35 -5.53
CA ASN A 14 -11.70 4.37 -6.45
C ASN A 14 -12.57 5.63 -6.35
N SER A 15 -12.28 6.56 -5.42
CA SER A 15 -12.95 7.87 -5.38
C SER A 15 -12.33 8.88 -6.35
N TYR A 16 -11.12 8.62 -6.85
CA TYR A 16 -10.48 9.43 -7.87
C TYR A 16 -10.93 8.97 -9.26
N SER A 17 -11.47 9.89 -10.07
CA SER A 17 -12.08 9.56 -11.37
C SER A 17 -11.13 8.94 -12.40
N GLU A 18 -9.82 9.16 -12.25
CA GLU A 18 -8.79 8.64 -13.16
C GLU A 18 -8.19 7.31 -12.69
N VAL A 19 -8.64 6.77 -11.55
CA VAL A 19 -8.08 5.57 -10.93
C VAL A 19 -9.11 4.47 -10.88
N VAL A 20 -8.75 3.30 -11.40
CA VAL A 20 -9.46 2.04 -11.16
C VAL A 20 -8.58 1.18 -10.26
N CYS A 21 -9.01 1.01 -9.01
CA CYS A 21 -8.32 0.15 -8.07
C CYS A 21 -9.04 -1.19 -7.99
N GLU A 22 -8.33 -2.24 -8.37
CA GLU A 22 -8.76 -3.63 -8.23
C GLU A 22 -8.01 -4.33 -7.10
N ARG A 23 -8.58 -5.41 -6.60
CA ARG A 23 -8.05 -6.19 -5.48
C ARG A 23 -7.43 -7.46 -5.99
N ALA A 24 -6.32 -7.88 -5.40
CA ALA A 24 -5.75 -9.19 -5.62
C ALA A 24 -5.46 -9.82 -4.27
N PHE A 25 -5.86 -11.08 -4.12
CA PHE A 25 -5.53 -11.90 -2.97
C PHE A 25 -4.72 -13.09 -3.47
N TRP A 26 -3.67 -13.43 -2.74
CA TRP A 26 -2.83 -14.57 -3.07
C TRP A 26 -2.84 -15.55 -1.92
N GLU A 27 -3.23 -16.77 -2.24
CA GLU A 27 -3.12 -17.91 -1.35
C GLU A 27 -2.13 -18.89 -1.95
N ARG A 28 -1.32 -19.48 -1.08
CA ARG A 28 -0.35 -20.49 -1.51
C ARG A 28 -1.11 -21.75 -1.91
N GLU A 29 -1.31 -21.94 -3.20
CA GLU A 29 -1.81 -23.20 -3.72
C GLU A 29 -0.73 -24.30 -3.58
N ASN A 30 -1.11 -25.48 -3.08
CA ASN A 30 -0.28 -26.68 -3.11
C ASN A 30 -0.26 -27.29 -4.54
N ARG A 31 0.10 -26.49 -5.54
CA ARG A 31 0.24 -26.93 -6.93
C ARG A 31 1.71 -26.98 -7.34
N ALA A 32 2.03 -27.92 -8.22
CA ALA A 32 3.38 -28.07 -8.77
C ALA A 32 3.82 -26.83 -9.58
N GLU A 33 2.86 -26.18 -10.26
CA GLU A 33 3.03 -24.87 -10.87
C GLU A 33 1.93 -23.92 -10.37
N PRO A 34 2.26 -22.84 -9.65
CA PRO A 34 1.28 -21.86 -9.21
C PRO A 34 0.71 -21.12 -10.42
N LEU A 35 -0.61 -20.96 -10.48
CA LEU A 35 -1.22 -20.06 -11.46
C LEU A 35 -0.80 -18.61 -11.16
N PRO A 36 -0.62 -17.76 -12.19
CA PRO A 36 -0.40 -16.34 -11.98
C PRO A 36 -1.56 -15.74 -11.20
N PRO A 37 -1.31 -14.92 -10.16
CA PRO A 37 -2.37 -14.23 -9.44
C PRO A 37 -3.12 -13.29 -10.39
N LEU A 38 -4.44 -13.26 -10.24
CA LEU A 38 -5.33 -12.40 -11.00
C LEU A 38 -6.02 -11.40 -10.07
N SER A 39 -6.40 -10.25 -10.62
CA SER A 39 -7.30 -9.33 -9.94
C SER A 39 -8.69 -9.95 -9.78
N LEU A 40 -9.40 -9.57 -8.72
CA LEU A 40 -10.71 -10.11 -8.38
C LEU A 40 -11.78 -9.58 -9.33
N GLU A 41 -11.75 -8.27 -9.62
CA GLU A 41 -12.80 -7.58 -10.38
C GLU A 41 -12.80 -7.96 -11.86
N SER A 42 -11.65 -7.87 -12.53
CA SER A 42 -11.55 -8.10 -13.97
C SER A 42 -10.82 -9.39 -14.36
N GLN A 43 -10.33 -10.17 -13.40
CA GLN A 43 -9.57 -11.40 -13.64
C GLN A 43 -8.32 -11.16 -14.51
N ARG A 44 -7.68 -10.00 -14.33
CA ARG A 44 -6.49 -9.61 -15.10
C ARG A 44 -5.19 -10.01 -14.39
N PRO A 45 -4.15 -10.42 -15.15
CA PRO A 45 -2.83 -10.65 -14.58
C PRO A 45 -2.29 -9.41 -13.88
N LEU A 46 -1.54 -9.56 -12.79
CA LEU A 46 -0.98 -8.41 -12.07
C LEU A 46 0.00 -7.58 -12.92
N SER A 47 0.62 -8.18 -13.93
CA SER A 47 1.49 -7.49 -14.89
C SER A 47 0.77 -6.45 -15.77
N ASP A 48 -0.56 -6.52 -15.87
CA ASP A 48 -1.36 -5.62 -16.71
C ASP A 48 -1.60 -4.24 -16.07
N PHE A 49 -1.34 -4.11 -14.78
CA PHE A 49 -1.60 -2.90 -14.02
C PHE A 49 -0.42 -1.94 -14.14
N ALA A 50 -0.67 -0.63 -14.05
CA ALA A 50 0.39 0.37 -14.02
C ALA A 50 1.11 0.41 -12.65
N VAL A 51 0.37 0.12 -11.58
CA VAL A 51 0.86 0.14 -10.20
C VAL A 51 0.31 -1.06 -9.45
N LEU A 52 1.17 -1.76 -8.71
CA LEU A 52 0.77 -2.76 -7.73
C LEU A 52 1.04 -2.23 -6.33
N ALA A 53 -0.01 -2.08 -5.53
CA ALA A 53 0.06 -1.55 -4.18
C ALA A 53 -0.12 -2.67 -3.14
N PHE A 54 0.89 -2.86 -2.29
CA PHE A 54 0.85 -3.84 -1.21
C PHE A 54 0.57 -3.15 0.13
N SER A 55 -0.38 -3.67 0.88
CA SER A 55 -0.59 -3.31 2.28
C SER A 55 0.11 -4.34 3.17
N ILE A 56 1.20 -3.93 3.82
CA ILE A 56 2.04 -4.81 4.63
C ILE A 56 1.70 -4.59 6.10
N ASN A 57 0.85 -5.48 6.62
CA ASN A 57 0.29 -5.39 7.97
C ASN A 57 1.17 -6.10 8.99
N TYR A 58 1.78 -7.22 8.59
CA TYR A 58 2.59 -8.08 9.44
C TYR A 58 3.90 -8.47 8.74
N GLU A 59 4.93 -8.79 9.51
CA GLU A 59 6.23 -9.19 8.98
C GLU A 59 6.17 -10.48 8.15
N LEU A 60 5.18 -11.35 8.41
CA LEU A 60 4.95 -12.55 7.61
C LEU A 60 4.53 -12.23 6.16
N ASP A 61 3.95 -11.05 5.91
CA ASP A 61 3.57 -10.62 4.56
C ASP A 61 4.79 -10.42 3.66
N TYR A 62 5.99 -10.24 4.23
CA TYR A 62 7.23 -10.04 3.47
C TYR A 62 7.50 -11.22 2.54
N PHE A 63 7.26 -12.44 3.03
CA PHE A 63 7.45 -13.65 2.25
C PHE A 63 6.39 -13.77 1.14
N ASN A 64 5.15 -13.35 1.43
CA ASN A 64 4.06 -13.37 0.45
C ASN A 64 4.33 -12.43 -0.72
N VAL A 65 4.89 -11.24 -0.48
CA VAL A 65 5.31 -10.32 -1.55
C VAL A 65 6.25 -11.00 -2.55
N VAL A 66 7.29 -11.68 -2.04
CA VAL A 66 8.27 -12.38 -2.88
C VAL A 66 7.61 -13.45 -3.74
N GLN A 67 6.68 -14.23 -3.15
CA GLN A 67 5.96 -15.27 -3.87
C GLN A 67 5.01 -14.70 -4.92
N ILE A 68 4.28 -13.63 -4.61
CA ILE A 68 3.37 -12.95 -5.53
C ILE A 68 4.12 -12.42 -6.75
N LEU A 69 5.24 -11.72 -6.54
CA LEU A 69 6.05 -11.18 -7.64
C LEU A 69 6.59 -12.30 -8.54
N ARG A 70 7.10 -13.38 -7.94
CA ARG A 70 7.59 -14.55 -8.69
C ARG A 70 6.48 -15.21 -9.49
N ALA A 71 5.32 -15.45 -8.89
CA ALA A 71 4.17 -16.08 -9.55
C ALA A 71 3.60 -15.18 -10.67
N SER A 72 3.77 -13.86 -10.56
CA SER A 72 3.35 -12.89 -11.57
C SER A 72 4.37 -12.68 -12.69
N GLY A 73 5.54 -13.36 -12.65
CA GLY A 73 6.63 -13.14 -13.60
C GLY A 73 7.27 -11.75 -13.52
N ILE A 74 7.10 -11.03 -12.40
CA ILE A 74 7.65 -9.69 -12.19
C ILE A 74 9.03 -9.83 -11.53
N PRO A 75 10.08 -9.13 -12.01
CA PRO A 75 11.40 -9.16 -11.39
C PRO A 75 11.33 -8.83 -9.90
N LEU A 76 12.05 -9.63 -9.12
CA LEU A 76 11.97 -9.58 -7.66
C LEU A 76 12.57 -8.28 -7.11
N TYR A 77 13.75 -7.89 -7.58
CA TYR A 77 14.40 -6.67 -7.14
C TYR A 77 13.95 -5.47 -7.98
N ALA A 78 13.77 -4.34 -7.32
CA ALA A 78 13.39 -3.09 -7.98
C ALA A 78 14.43 -2.65 -9.03
N ALA A 79 15.71 -2.95 -8.79
CA ALA A 79 16.81 -2.65 -9.73
C ALA A 79 16.71 -3.39 -11.07
N ASP A 80 16.00 -4.53 -11.10
CA ASP A 80 15.83 -5.36 -12.30
C ASP A 80 14.57 -5.00 -13.10
N ARG A 81 13.78 -4.03 -12.63
CA ARG A 81 12.55 -3.58 -13.30
C ARG A 81 12.81 -2.40 -14.22
N ASP A 82 12.13 -2.42 -15.36
CA ASP A 82 12.15 -1.34 -16.36
C ASP A 82 10.72 -0.81 -16.62
N GLU A 83 10.55 -0.01 -17.68
CA GLU A 83 9.28 0.60 -18.08
C GLU A 83 8.18 -0.40 -18.46
N ARG A 84 8.51 -1.67 -18.72
CA ARG A 84 7.54 -2.72 -19.07
C ARG A 84 6.83 -3.32 -17.86
N HIS A 85 7.34 -3.03 -16.67
CA HIS A 85 6.86 -3.62 -15.42
C HIS A 85 6.07 -2.60 -14.60
N PRO A 86 5.03 -3.03 -13.85
CA PRO A 86 4.31 -2.16 -12.93
C PRO A 86 5.26 -1.46 -11.95
N LEU A 87 4.85 -0.29 -11.48
CA LEU A 87 5.45 0.31 -10.30
C LEU A 87 4.98 -0.48 -9.06
N ILE A 88 5.92 -1.00 -8.27
CA ILE A 88 5.59 -1.75 -7.07
C ILE A 88 5.72 -0.82 -5.87
N ILE A 89 4.59 -0.54 -5.23
CA ILE A 89 4.53 0.32 -4.04
C ILE A 89 4.03 -0.45 -2.83
N ALA A 90 4.45 -0.02 -1.64
CA ALA A 90 3.92 -0.57 -0.39
C ALA A 90 3.68 0.50 0.67
N GLY A 91 2.70 0.23 1.51
CA GLY A 91 2.44 0.97 2.75
C GLY A 91 2.03 0.00 3.86
N GLY A 92 1.60 0.56 4.98
CA GLY A 92 1.13 -0.20 6.14
C GLY A 92 2.08 -0.14 7.33
N PRO A 93 1.65 -0.67 8.49
CA PRO A 93 2.36 -0.57 9.76
C PRO A 93 3.82 -0.99 9.70
N CYS A 94 4.13 -2.11 9.03
CA CYS A 94 5.50 -2.61 8.92
C CYS A 94 6.41 -1.69 8.10
N ILE A 95 5.89 -1.10 7.02
CA ILE A 95 6.63 -0.13 6.20
C ILE A 95 6.91 1.15 6.99
N ILE A 96 5.93 1.63 7.76
CA ILE A 96 6.10 2.80 8.63
C ILE A 96 7.12 2.52 9.73
N ALA A 97 7.12 1.29 10.29
CA ALA A 97 8.02 0.89 11.37
C ALA A 97 9.47 0.79 10.90
N ASN A 98 9.69 0.07 9.81
CA ASN A 98 11.02 -0.11 9.22
C ASN A 98 10.90 -0.52 7.74
N PRO A 99 11.13 0.39 6.80
CA PRO A 99 11.04 0.08 5.37
C PRO A 99 12.25 -0.71 4.84
N LEU A 100 13.37 -0.74 5.58
CA LEU A 100 14.65 -1.27 5.07
C LEU A 100 14.64 -2.76 4.70
N PRO A 101 13.98 -3.68 5.44
CA PRO A 101 13.96 -5.09 5.07
C PRO A 101 13.34 -5.37 3.70
N LEU A 102 12.39 -4.52 3.28
CA LEU A 102 11.68 -4.67 2.02
C LEU A 102 12.19 -3.73 0.92
N SER A 103 13.06 -2.78 1.23
CA SER A 103 13.51 -1.76 0.29
C SER A 103 14.10 -2.30 -1.02
N PRO A 104 14.81 -3.45 -1.08
CA PRO A 104 15.31 -3.97 -2.36
C PRO A 104 14.21 -4.42 -3.33
N PHE A 105 12.99 -4.71 -2.83
CA PHE A 105 11.90 -5.31 -3.60
C PHE A 105 10.86 -4.30 -4.08
N PHE A 106 10.86 -3.07 -3.54
CA PHE A 106 9.85 -2.05 -3.84
C PHE A 106 10.46 -0.84 -4.53
N ASP A 107 9.69 -0.25 -5.44
CA ASP A 107 10.06 0.98 -6.12
C ASP A 107 9.79 2.20 -5.24
N CYS A 108 8.66 2.19 -4.52
CA CYS A 108 8.30 3.24 -3.57
C CYS A 108 7.68 2.66 -2.30
N LEU A 109 8.05 3.22 -1.15
CA LEU A 109 7.52 2.86 0.16
C LEU A 109 6.87 4.09 0.79
N CYS A 110 5.56 4.01 1.03
CA CYS A 110 4.75 5.06 1.59
C CYS A 110 4.88 5.06 3.12
N ILE A 111 5.54 6.09 3.65
CA ILE A 111 5.73 6.31 5.08
C ILE A 111 4.59 7.19 5.57
N GLY A 112 3.50 6.58 6.02
CA GLY A 112 2.36 7.29 6.60
C GLY A 112 1.01 6.77 6.16
N GLU A 113 0.03 7.66 6.19
CA GLU A 113 -1.38 7.37 5.87
C GLU A 113 -1.69 7.77 4.43
N ALA A 114 -2.45 6.91 3.74
CA ALA A 114 -2.71 7.06 2.31
C ALA A 114 -3.47 8.35 1.99
N GLU A 115 -4.38 8.75 2.88
CA GLU A 115 -5.18 9.98 2.81
C GLU A 115 -4.33 11.24 2.61
N ALA A 116 -3.16 11.29 3.27
CA ALA A 116 -2.25 12.44 3.18
C ALA A 116 -1.23 12.32 2.04
N ILE A 117 -0.93 11.10 1.58
CA ILE A 117 0.10 10.82 0.56
C ILE A 117 -0.49 10.86 -0.86
N LEU A 118 -1.66 10.24 -1.06
CA LEU A 118 -2.28 10.05 -2.37
C LEU A 118 -2.55 11.36 -3.14
N PRO A 119 -3.04 12.45 -2.53
CA PRO A 119 -3.31 13.68 -3.26
C PRO A 119 -2.11 14.26 -4.00
N ALA A 120 -0.90 14.14 -3.42
CA ALA A 120 0.33 14.59 -4.06
C ALA A 120 0.94 13.51 -4.99
N MET A 121 0.74 12.23 -4.66
CA MET A 121 1.32 11.11 -5.41
C MET A 121 0.59 10.83 -6.72
N LEU A 122 -0.74 10.91 -6.74
CA LEU A 122 -1.54 10.52 -7.90
C LEU A 122 -1.24 11.33 -9.16
N PRO A 123 -1.13 12.68 -9.14
CA PRO A 123 -0.78 13.44 -10.34
C PRO A 123 0.56 13.02 -10.94
N VAL A 124 1.57 12.79 -10.09
CA VAL A 124 2.91 12.32 -10.51
C VAL A 124 2.83 10.94 -11.15
N LEU A 125 2.02 10.04 -10.60
CA LEU A 125 1.79 8.72 -11.20
C LEU A 125 1.09 8.86 -12.56
N THR A 126 -0.03 9.59 -12.64
CA THR A 126 -0.81 9.76 -13.87
C THR A 126 0.03 10.36 -15.00
N GLU A 127 0.85 11.37 -14.71
CA GLU A 127 1.71 12.01 -15.71
C GLU A 127 2.95 11.19 -16.08
N GLY A 128 3.47 10.40 -15.14
CA GLY A 128 4.73 9.67 -15.31
C GLY A 128 4.61 8.23 -15.80
N ILE A 129 3.44 7.59 -15.63
CA ILE A 129 3.18 6.23 -16.15
C ILE A 129 3.31 6.23 -17.67
N GLY A 130 4.01 5.22 -18.20
CA GLY A 130 4.36 5.14 -19.64
C GLY A 130 5.58 5.98 -20.05
N GLY A 131 6.10 6.81 -19.15
CA GLY A 131 7.34 7.57 -19.33
C GLY A 131 8.59 6.79 -18.90
N LYS A 132 9.71 7.51 -18.72
CA LYS A 132 10.97 6.94 -18.22
C LYS A 132 10.88 6.64 -16.73
N ARG A 133 11.12 5.39 -16.31
CA ARG A 133 10.98 4.94 -14.91
C ARG A 133 11.85 5.78 -13.96
N ASN A 134 13.10 6.04 -14.35
CA ASN A 134 14.04 6.84 -13.56
C ASN A 134 13.58 8.29 -13.32
N LYS A 135 12.80 8.88 -14.25
CA LYS A 135 12.24 10.22 -14.05
C LYS A 135 11.10 10.17 -13.03
N LEU A 136 10.18 9.22 -13.21
CA LEU A 136 9.06 8.99 -12.29
C LEU A 136 9.55 8.73 -10.86
N LEU A 137 10.54 7.86 -10.66
CA LEU A 137 11.09 7.56 -9.34
C LEU A 137 11.70 8.80 -8.65
N LYS A 138 12.37 9.68 -9.41
CA LYS A 138 12.93 10.93 -8.87
C LYS A 138 11.85 11.91 -8.46
N GLU A 139 10.79 12.05 -9.26
CA GLU A 139 9.66 12.91 -8.93
C GLU A 139 8.92 12.39 -7.70
N LEU A 140 8.66 11.07 -7.63
CA LEU A 140 8.08 10.44 -6.44
C LEU A 140 8.96 10.62 -5.19
N ALA A 141 10.28 10.49 -5.32
CA ALA A 141 11.22 10.69 -4.22
C ALA A 141 11.23 12.13 -3.67
N SER A 142 10.76 13.10 -4.44
CA SER A 142 10.63 14.49 -4.00
C SER A 142 9.38 14.74 -3.15
N LEU A 143 8.43 13.80 -3.15
CA LEU A 143 7.18 13.94 -2.42
C LEU A 143 7.35 13.61 -0.94
N PRO A 144 6.66 14.33 -0.04
CA PRO A 144 6.70 14.03 1.38
C PRO A 144 6.08 12.64 1.65
N GLY A 145 6.69 11.88 2.56
CA GLY A 145 6.21 10.55 2.94
C GLY A 145 6.54 9.44 1.93
N ILE A 146 7.28 9.70 0.86
CA ILE A 146 7.69 8.66 -0.09
C ILE A 146 9.18 8.34 0.08
N TYR A 147 9.46 7.08 0.37
CA TYR A 147 10.82 6.54 0.39
C TYR A 147 11.06 5.73 -0.90
N VAL A 148 12.00 6.20 -1.73
CA VAL A 148 12.39 5.53 -2.99
C VAL A 148 13.79 4.94 -2.81
N PRO A 149 13.93 3.61 -2.66
CA PRO A 149 15.20 2.97 -2.30
C PRO A 149 16.36 3.27 -3.26
N LEU A 150 16.12 3.19 -4.57
CA LEU A 150 17.16 3.32 -5.60
C LEU A 150 17.74 4.73 -5.74
N THR A 151 16.97 5.76 -5.35
CA THR A 151 17.37 7.17 -5.51
C THR A 151 17.48 7.89 -4.18
N HIS A 152 17.46 7.16 -3.06
CA HIS A 152 17.46 7.76 -1.74
C HIS A 152 18.79 8.49 -1.46
N SER A 153 18.71 9.77 -1.13
CA SER A 153 19.86 10.66 -0.87
C SER A 153 20.37 10.62 0.57
N GLY A 154 19.77 9.79 1.44
CA GLY A 154 20.09 9.73 2.87
C GLY A 154 19.35 10.76 3.73
N THR A 155 18.50 11.61 3.13
CA THR A 155 17.68 12.58 3.87
C THR A 155 16.48 11.87 4.53
N PRO A 156 16.14 12.16 5.80
CA PRO A 156 15.00 11.52 6.46
C PRO A 156 13.67 11.76 5.72
N VAL A 157 12.93 10.68 5.46
CA VAL A 157 11.56 10.78 4.92
C VAL A 157 10.60 11.00 6.08
N ILE A 158 9.87 12.12 6.02
CA ILE A 158 8.94 12.50 7.08
C ILE A 158 7.59 11.83 6.85
N ARG A 159 7.12 11.10 7.87
CA ARG A 159 5.82 10.43 7.84
C ARG A 159 4.69 11.44 7.60
N GLN A 160 3.74 11.09 6.73
CA GLN A 160 2.53 11.88 6.48
C GLN A 160 1.30 11.26 7.16
N TRP A 161 0.33 12.07 7.57
CA TRP A 161 -0.90 11.59 8.20
C TRP A 161 -2.05 12.59 8.03
N ALA A 162 -3.30 12.11 8.03
CA ALA A 162 -4.46 12.98 7.93
C ALA A 162 -4.67 13.79 9.23
N SER A 163 -4.81 15.11 9.17
CA SER A 163 -5.06 15.91 10.37
C SER A 163 -6.48 15.70 10.93
N ASN A 164 -7.46 15.65 10.04
CA ASN A 164 -8.87 15.42 10.35
C ASN A 164 -9.31 14.06 9.78
N LEU A 165 -9.84 13.17 10.64
CA LEU A 165 -10.33 11.87 10.19
C LEU A 165 -11.67 11.98 9.47
N ASP A 166 -12.49 12.99 9.79
CA ASP A 166 -13.85 13.14 9.25
C ASP A 166 -13.86 13.37 7.74
N ASP A 167 -12.79 13.94 7.19
CA ASP A 167 -12.59 14.13 5.75
C ASP A 167 -12.50 12.78 4.99
N PHE A 168 -12.17 11.70 5.72
CA PHE A 168 -11.92 10.37 5.17
C PHE A 168 -12.72 9.32 5.95
N PRO A 169 -14.03 9.17 5.72
CA PRO A 169 -14.85 8.20 6.43
C PRO A 169 -14.46 6.75 6.08
N VAL A 170 -13.93 6.05 7.09
CA VAL A 170 -13.46 4.65 7.00
C VAL A 170 -14.47 3.70 7.63
N ALA A 171 -15.05 2.86 6.78
CA ALA A 171 -15.94 1.78 7.17
C ALA A 171 -15.87 0.63 6.15
N SER A 172 -16.46 -0.51 6.47
CA SER A 172 -16.57 -1.65 5.54
C SER A 172 -17.21 -1.22 4.22
N THR A 173 -16.50 -1.47 3.11
CA THR A 173 -16.95 -1.17 1.75
C THR A 173 -17.40 -2.39 0.95
N THR A 174 -17.01 -3.58 1.39
CA THR A 174 -17.45 -4.84 0.80
C THR A 174 -17.92 -5.71 1.95
N LEU A 175 -19.17 -6.16 1.87
CA LEU A 175 -19.76 -7.07 2.84
C LEU A 175 -19.85 -8.45 2.19
N THR A 176 -19.26 -9.44 2.83
CA THR A 176 -19.34 -10.84 2.41
C THR A 176 -19.14 -11.73 3.63
N SER A 177 -19.91 -12.81 3.70
CA SER A 177 -19.77 -13.84 4.72
C SER A 177 -18.44 -14.60 4.63
N ASP A 178 -17.77 -14.55 3.47
CA ASP A 178 -16.56 -15.33 3.19
C ASP A 178 -15.29 -14.66 3.73
N THR A 179 -15.35 -14.18 4.97
CA THR A 179 -14.22 -13.54 5.67
C THR A 179 -14.31 -13.80 7.16
N GLU A 180 -13.18 -13.73 7.87
CA GLU A 180 -13.11 -13.89 9.33
C GLU A 180 -14.03 -12.94 10.12
N LEU A 181 -14.41 -11.80 9.52
CA LEU A 181 -15.29 -10.79 10.12
C LEU A 181 -16.56 -10.58 9.28
N GLY A 182 -17.01 -11.61 8.54
CA GLY A 182 -18.08 -11.48 7.54
C GLY A 182 -19.44 -11.04 8.07
N ASP A 183 -19.74 -11.36 9.33
CA ASP A 183 -20.97 -10.97 10.01
C ASP A 183 -20.88 -9.60 10.72
N LEU A 184 -19.78 -8.86 10.53
CA LEU A 184 -19.52 -7.58 11.18
C LEU A 184 -19.44 -6.42 10.18
N TYR A 185 -19.93 -5.26 10.61
CA TYR A 185 -19.68 -4.00 9.93
C TYR A 185 -18.60 -3.22 10.68
N LEU A 186 -17.43 -3.04 10.06
CA LEU A 186 -16.28 -2.42 10.67
C LEU A 186 -16.33 -0.91 10.46
N ILE A 187 -16.08 -0.14 11.51
CA ILE A 187 -16.04 1.33 11.49
C ILE A 187 -14.82 1.78 12.27
N GLU A 188 -14.05 2.72 11.72
CA GLU A 188 -12.97 3.37 12.45
C GLU A 188 -13.56 4.51 13.27
N VAL A 189 -13.36 4.53 14.59
CA VAL A 189 -13.80 5.63 15.47
C VAL A 189 -12.66 6.55 15.92
N GLU A 190 -11.44 6.01 15.91
CA GLU A 190 -10.21 6.71 16.29
C GLU A 190 -9.01 6.11 15.54
N ARG A 191 -7.93 6.88 15.45
CA ARG A 191 -6.65 6.43 14.89
C ARG A 191 -5.50 6.85 15.78
N GLY A 192 -4.64 5.90 16.12
CA GLY A 192 -3.50 6.11 17.02
C GLY A 192 -3.85 5.86 18.48
N CYS A 193 -2.84 5.94 19.35
CA CYS A 193 -2.98 5.66 20.78
C CYS A 193 -2.06 6.58 21.58
N ASN A 194 -2.53 7.11 22.71
CA ASN A 194 -1.80 8.05 23.57
C ASN A 194 -1.10 7.39 24.78
N ARG A 195 -1.14 6.05 24.89
CA ARG A 195 -0.65 5.33 26.09
C ARG A 195 0.87 5.30 26.23
N GLY A 196 1.64 5.57 25.17
CA GLY A 196 3.11 5.68 25.26
C GLY A 196 3.86 4.40 25.62
N CYS A 197 3.25 3.22 25.46
CA CYS A 197 3.88 1.94 25.82
C CYS A 197 5.15 1.69 24.98
N ARG A 198 6.28 1.44 25.64
CA ARG A 198 7.60 1.27 24.99
C ARG A 198 7.69 0.08 24.02
N PHE A 199 6.84 -0.92 24.21
CA PHE A 199 6.78 -2.12 23.37
C PHE A 199 5.78 -2.00 22.21
N CYS A 200 4.93 -0.97 22.18
CA CYS A 200 3.83 -0.88 21.25
C CYS A 200 4.18 -0.01 20.05
N LEU A 201 4.17 -0.61 18.86
CA LEU A 201 4.38 0.10 17.61
C LEU A 201 3.31 1.17 17.37
N THR A 202 2.06 0.91 17.77
CA THR A 202 0.90 1.76 17.46
C THR A 202 1.10 3.21 17.90
N ASN A 203 1.67 3.42 19.09
CA ASN A 203 1.94 4.75 19.61
C ASN A 203 2.92 5.54 18.71
N ASN A 204 4.00 4.91 18.24
CA ASN A 204 5.01 5.61 17.46
C ASN A 204 4.63 5.73 15.98
N ALA A 205 3.99 4.70 15.42
CA ALA A 205 3.61 4.65 14.00
C ALA A 205 2.39 5.51 13.66
N PHE A 206 1.42 5.66 14.57
CA PHE A 206 0.13 6.29 14.29
C PHE A 206 -0.18 7.54 15.12
N ARG A 207 0.78 8.07 15.90
CA ARG A 207 0.63 9.38 16.56
C ARG A 207 0.39 10.51 15.55
N PRO A 208 -0.22 11.65 15.92
CA PRO A 208 -1.01 11.84 17.14
C PRO A 208 -2.30 11.00 17.09
N MET A 209 -2.81 10.67 18.28
CA MET A 209 -4.15 10.07 18.41
C MET A 209 -5.21 11.08 17.95
N ARG A 210 -6.14 10.62 17.12
CA ARG A 210 -7.24 11.42 16.55
C ARG A 210 -8.55 10.65 16.69
N TYR A 211 -9.65 11.37 16.90
CA TYR A 211 -11.00 10.82 16.99
C TYR A 211 -11.84 11.35 15.84
N ARG A 212 -12.88 10.61 15.47
CA ARG A 212 -13.95 11.12 14.61
C ARG A 212 -14.95 11.94 15.41
N SER A 213 -15.66 12.86 14.76
CA SER A 213 -16.82 13.51 15.35
C SER A 213 -17.97 12.50 15.58
N ILE A 214 -18.84 12.84 16.54
CA ILE A 214 -20.03 12.06 16.92
C ILE A 214 -21.25 12.58 16.15
#